data_AF-A0A6B3GKF6-F1
#
_entry.id   AF-A0A6B3GKF6-F1
#
_cell.length_a   1.000
_cell.length_b   1.000
_cell.length_c   1.000
_cell.angle_alpha   90.00
_cell.angle_beta   90.00
_cell.angle_gamma   90.00
#
_symmetry.space_group_name_H-M   'P 1'
#
loop_
_entity.id
_entity.type
_entity.pdbx_description
1 polymer ?
#
loop_
_entity_poly.entity_id
_entity_poly.type
_entity_poly.pdbx_seq_one_letter_code
_entity_poly.pdbx_strand_id
1 'polypeptide(L)'
;AGPAAAPEAAGKPAAASHAMQGHKMAPAKPVAFGDDPDGDGYIPAEPPVTGVEPSDEIPPHRYFHEFQANCSVNHTAPDDPIVYPGQAGASHDHTFMGNDTTNANSTTASLSAGGTKCLAPGDRSAYWMPTLYNGNEEVRPIGPQTIYYKAGVTDYRTVRPFPKGLRFVVGSPT
;
A
#
# COMPACT_ATOMS: atom_id res chain seq x y z
N ALA A 1 30.92 35.13 31.03
CA ALA A 1 30.19 33.90 30.65
C ALA A 1 29.34 33.48 31.85
N GLY A 2 28.03 33.70 31.78
CA GLY A 2 27.08 33.23 32.81
C GLY A 2 26.68 31.78 32.53
N PRO A 3 26.26 31.00 33.55
CA PRO A 3 25.86 29.62 33.34
C PRO A 3 24.55 29.56 32.54
N ALA A 4 24.50 28.68 31.54
CA ALA A 4 23.29 28.40 30.77
C ALA A 4 22.25 27.70 31.66
N ALA A 5 21.02 28.18 31.62
CA ALA A 5 19.90 27.52 32.28
C ALA A 5 19.62 26.15 31.62
N ALA A 6 19.35 25.14 32.43
CA ALA A 6 18.95 23.82 31.96
C ALA A 6 17.59 23.88 31.23
N PRO A 7 17.35 23.06 30.19
CA PRO A 7 16.07 23.03 29.50
C PRO A 7 14.97 22.50 30.43
N GLU A 8 13.81 23.14 30.36
CA GLU A 8 12.61 22.79 31.11
C GLU A 8 12.08 21.41 30.66
N ALA A 9 11.72 20.56 31.62
CA ALA A 9 11.18 19.23 31.34
C ALA A 9 9.87 19.34 30.56
N ALA A 10 9.73 18.56 29.49
CA ALA A 10 8.51 18.50 28.70
C ALA A 10 7.30 18.21 29.60
N GLY A 11 6.28 19.06 29.50
CA GLY A 11 5.02 18.89 30.23
C GLY A 11 4.35 17.55 29.91
N LYS A 12 3.58 17.03 30.87
CA LYS A 12 2.83 15.77 30.71
C LYS A 12 1.98 15.82 29.43
N PRO A 13 1.95 14.75 28.62
CA PRO A 13 1.10 14.70 27.45
C PRO A 13 -0.36 14.88 27.86
N ALA A 14 -1.09 15.73 27.12
CA ALA A 14 -2.52 15.90 27.30
C ALA A 14 -3.22 14.54 27.13
N ALA A 15 -4.10 14.21 28.05
CA ALA A 15 -4.93 13.01 27.93
C ALA A 15 -5.79 13.13 26.66
N ALA A 16 -5.71 12.14 25.78
CA ALA A 16 -6.58 12.06 24.60
C ALA A 16 -8.04 11.99 25.07
N SER A 17 -8.78 13.08 24.90
CA SER A 17 -10.15 13.21 25.43
C SER A 17 -11.18 12.42 24.62
N HIS A 18 -10.82 11.92 23.44
CA HIS A 18 -11.68 11.11 22.59
C HIS A 18 -10.91 9.88 22.11
N ALA A 19 -11.30 8.70 22.59
CA ALA A 19 -11.02 7.48 21.84
C ALA A 19 -11.75 7.63 20.51
N MET A 20 -11.02 7.79 19.41
CA MET A 20 -11.60 7.73 18.08
C MET A 20 -12.25 6.35 17.97
N GLN A 21 -13.57 6.29 18.05
CA GLN A 21 -14.32 5.07 17.79
C GLN A 21 -13.97 4.70 16.33
N GLY A 22 -13.22 3.61 16.13
CA GLY A 22 -12.73 3.23 14.80
C GLY A 22 -13.85 3.28 13.77
N HIS A 23 -13.55 3.81 12.58
CA HIS A 23 -14.51 3.89 11.49
C HIS A 23 -14.93 2.46 11.09
N LYS A 24 -16.16 2.09 11.44
CA LYS A 24 -16.73 0.81 11.03
C LYS A 24 -17.14 0.92 9.58
N MET A 25 -16.40 0.27 8.70
CA MET A 25 -16.75 0.16 7.30
C MET A 25 -17.80 -0.94 7.09
N ALA A 26 -18.68 -0.76 6.11
CA ALA A 26 -19.63 -1.81 5.73
C ALA A 26 -18.85 -3.04 5.20
N PRO A 27 -19.26 -4.28 5.50
CA PRO A 27 -18.55 -5.44 4.98
C PRO A 27 -18.52 -5.42 3.45
N ALA A 28 -17.33 -5.57 2.87
CA ALA A 28 -17.15 -5.73 1.44
C ALA A 28 -17.84 -7.02 0.97
N LYS A 29 -18.53 -6.95 -0.17
CA LYS A 29 -19.04 -8.11 -0.89
C LYS A 29 -18.37 -8.16 -2.25
N PRO A 30 -17.81 -9.30 -2.67
CA PRO A 30 -17.33 -9.48 -4.03
C PRO A 30 -18.43 -9.10 -5.03
N VAL A 31 -18.05 -8.32 -6.03
CA VAL A 31 -18.91 -7.87 -7.12
C VAL A 31 -18.12 -7.98 -8.42
N ALA A 32 -18.79 -8.40 -9.49
CA ALA A 32 -18.16 -8.47 -10.81
C ALA A 32 -17.68 -7.08 -11.24
N PHE A 33 -16.37 -6.92 -11.43
CA PHE A 33 -15.75 -5.67 -11.83
C PHE A 33 -14.35 -5.86 -12.40
N GLY A 34 -14.05 -5.14 -13.48
CA GLY A 34 -12.68 -4.98 -13.98
C GLY A 34 -12.01 -6.31 -14.33
N ASP A 35 -10.94 -6.66 -13.59
CA ASP A 35 -10.20 -7.90 -13.80
C ASP A 35 -10.87 -9.14 -13.17
N ASP A 36 -11.93 -8.96 -12.37
CA ASP A 36 -12.78 -10.01 -11.78
C ASP A 36 -14.19 -9.95 -12.42
N PRO A 37 -14.38 -10.50 -13.64
CA PRO A 37 -15.64 -10.37 -14.36
C PRO A 37 -16.77 -11.27 -13.80
N ASP A 38 -16.47 -12.29 -13.00
CA ASP A 38 -17.48 -13.16 -12.40
C ASP A 38 -17.85 -12.76 -10.97
N GLY A 39 -17.03 -11.93 -10.33
CA GLY A 39 -17.29 -11.33 -9.03
C GLY A 39 -17.15 -12.30 -7.89
N ASP A 40 -16.40 -13.39 -8.05
CA ASP A 40 -16.17 -14.37 -7.00
C ASP A 40 -15.09 -13.93 -5.99
N GLY A 41 -14.38 -12.84 -6.28
CA GLY A 41 -13.31 -12.26 -5.46
C GLY A 41 -11.93 -12.86 -5.73
N TYR A 42 -11.80 -13.77 -6.69
CA TYR A 42 -10.56 -14.46 -7.04
C TYR A 42 -10.17 -14.16 -8.49
N ILE A 43 -8.97 -13.63 -8.67
CA ILE A 43 -8.41 -13.41 -10.00
C ILE A 43 -7.23 -14.37 -10.17
N PRO A 44 -7.29 -15.32 -11.11
CA PRO A 44 -6.19 -16.24 -11.34
C PRO A 44 -4.96 -15.46 -11.84
N ALA A 45 -3.79 -15.85 -11.35
CA ALA A 45 -2.54 -15.39 -11.94
C ALA A 45 -2.43 -15.95 -13.36
N GLU A 46 -2.05 -15.11 -14.34
CA GLU A 46 -1.88 -15.55 -15.73
C GLU A 46 -0.43 -15.30 -16.22
N PRO A 47 0.35 -16.36 -16.48
CA PRO A 47 0.03 -17.77 -16.23
C PRO A 47 0.03 -18.13 -14.73
N PRO A 48 -0.66 -19.20 -14.30
CA PRO A 48 -0.64 -19.63 -12.91
C PRO A 48 0.76 -19.97 -12.40
N VAL A 49 1.10 -19.51 -11.20
CA VAL A 49 2.35 -19.87 -10.53
C VAL A 49 2.18 -21.22 -9.84
N THR A 50 2.71 -22.28 -10.46
CA THR A 50 2.59 -23.66 -9.96
C THR A 50 3.97 -24.35 -9.93
N GLY A 51 4.08 -25.43 -9.14
CA GLY A 51 5.30 -26.26 -9.09
C GLY A 51 6.54 -25.55 -8.56
N VAL A 52 6.37 -24.60 -7.63
CA VAL A 52 7.48 -23.83 -7.06
C VAL A 52 8.07 -24.59 -5.87
N GLU A 53 9.32 -25.02 -6.01
CA GLU A 53 10.14 -25.52 -4.90
C GLU A 53 11.05 -24.38 -4.41
N PRO A 54 10.92 -23.92 -3.15
CA PRO A 54 11.84 -22.94 -2.58
C PRO A 54 13.28 -23.48 -2.56
N SER A 55 14.24 -22.65 -2.95
CA SER A 55 15.66 -22.96 -2.77
C SER A 55 16.12 -22.52 -1.39
N ASP A 56 16.76 -23.43 -0.68
CA ASP A 56 17.45 -23.17 0.59
C ASP A 56 18.96 -22.86 0.37
N GLU A 57 19.41 -22.74 -0.89
CA GLU A 57 20.80 -22.36 -1.16
C GLU A 57 21.11 -20.96 -0.63
N ILE A 58 22.34 -20.77 -0.17
CA ILE A 58 22.85 -19.46 0.25
C ILE A 58 23.86 -19.01 -0.82
N PRO A 59 23.44 -18.21 -1.82
CA PRO A 59 24.33 -17.68 -2.83
C PRO A 59 25.26 -16.60 -2.25
N PRO A 60 26.29 -16.16 -3.00
CA PRO A 60 27.11 -15.02 -2.60
C PRO A 60 26.26 -13.78 -2.28
N HIS A 61 26.70 -13.04 -1.26
CA HIS A 61 25.95 -11.90 -0.73
C HIS A 61 25.57 -10.87 -1.80
N ARG A 62 24.30 -10.46 -1.79
CA ARG A 62 23.79 -9.32 -2.55
C ARG A 62 23.14 -8.35 -1.58
N TYR A 63 23.19 -7.06 -1.93
CA TYR A 63 22.89 -6.00 -0.96
C TYR A 63 21.40 -5.94 -0.57
N PHE A 64 20.50 -6.33 -1.47
CA PHE A 64 19.05 -6.27 -1.24
C PHE A 64 18.39 -7.60 -1.60
N HIS A 65 17.56 -8.09 -0.67
CA HIS A 65 16.76 -9.32 -0.78
C HIS A 65 15.26 -8.97 -0.65
N GLU A 66 14.87 -7.78 -1.08
CA GLU A 66 13.52 -7.27 -0.92
C GLU A 66 13.00 -6.69 -2.22
N PHE A 67 11.68 -6.78 -2.39
CA PHE A 67 10.99 -5.85 -3.25
C PHE A 67 11.00 -4.49 -2.56
N GLN A 68 11.40 -3.45 -3.27
CA GLN A 68 11.39 -2.08 -2.76
C GLN A 68 10.97 -1.11 -3.86
N ALA A 69 10.03 -0.24 -3.51
CA ALA A 69 9.56 0.86 -4.34
C ALA A 69 9.60 2.16 -3.53
N ASN A 70 10.17 3.22 -4.10
CA ASN A 70 10.15 4.55 -3.50
C ASN A 70 9.21 5.44 -4.29
N CYS A 71 8.06 5.76 -3.71
CA CYS A 71 6.98 6.44 -4.42
C CYS A 71 6.44 7.63 -3.64
N SER A 72 6.31 8.77 -4.31
CA SER A 72 5.72 9.96 -3.72
C SER A 72 4.19 9.88 -3.67
N VAL A 73 3.61 10.55 -2.69
CA VAL A 73 2.17 10.78 -2.57
C VAL A 73 1.65 11.53 -3.81
N ASN A 74 0.45 11.17 -4.26
CA ASN A 74 -0.23 11.84 -5.36
C ASN A 74 -1.52 12.55 -4.89
N HIS A 75 -2.45 11.86 -4.24
CA HIS A 75 -3.75 12.36 -3.82
C HIS A 75 -4.31 11.56 -2.64
N THR A 76 -5.46 12.02 -2.13
CA THR A 76 -6.30 11.29 -1.19
C THR A 76 -7.68 11.08 -1.80
N ALA A 77 -8.31 9.95 -1.50
CA ALA A 77 -9.69 9.68 -1.85
C ALA A 77 -10.30 8.58 -0.97
N PRO A 78 -11.62 8.60 -0.73
CA PRO A 78 -12.37 7.52 -0.08
C PRO A 78 -12.63 6.33 -1.02
N ASP A 79 -11.59 5.86 -1.70
CA ASP A 79 -11.64 4.78 -2.68
C ASP A 79 -10.77 3.57 -2.25
N ASP A 80 -11.23 2.35 -2.54
CA ASP A 80 -10.41 1.14 -2.41
C ASP A 80 -10.70 0.18 -3.57
N PRO A 81 -9.83 0.10 -4.59
CA PRO A 81 -10.05 -0.76 -5.76
C PRO A 81 -9.91 -2.27 -5.48
N ILE A 82 -9.50 -2.67 -4.27
CA ILE A 82 -9.44 -4.09 -3.87
C ILE A 82 -10.65 -4.46 -3.01
N VAL A 83 -10.96 -3.66 -1.99
CA VAL A 83 -12.03 -3.95 -1.02
C VAL A 83 -13.40 -3.52 -1.56
N TYR A 84 -13.49 -2.40 -2.28
CA TYR A 84 -14.73 -1.88 -2.87
C TYR A 84 -14.55 -1.58 -4.37
N PRO A 85 -14.24 -2.59 -5.20
CA PRO A 85 -13.99 -2.38 -6.62
C PRO A 85 -15.22 -1.75 -7.31
N GLY A 86 -14.97 -0.70 -8.09
CA GLY A 86 -15.99 0.06 -8.82
C GLY A 86 -16.90 0.95 -7.96
N GLN A 87 -16.66 1.05 -6.65
CA GLN A 87 -17.53 1.75 -5.71
C GLN A 87 -16.81 2.99 -5.13
N ALA A 88 -16.80 4.08 -5.90
CA ALA A 88 -16.19 5.33 -5.47
C ALA A 88 -16.84 5.87 -4.18
N GLY A 89 -16.03 6.29 -3.21
CA GLY A 89 -16.51 6.82 -1.93
C GLY A 89 -16.98 5.78 -0.91
N ALA A 90 -16.84 4.49 -1.20
CA ALA A 90 -17.29 3.42 -0.30
C ALA A 90 -16.28 3.09 0.81
N SER A 91 -15.00 3.47 0.67
CA SER A 91 -13.99 3.24 1.71
C SER A 91 -13.86 4.43 2.66
N HIS A 92 -13.07 4.27 3.73
CA HIS A 92 -12.51 5.44 4.40
C HIS A 92 -11.49 6.14 3.49
N ASP A 93 -11.04 7.33 3.89
CA ASP A 93 -10.07 8.08 3.10
C ASP A 93 -8.69 7.40 3.10
N HIS A 94 -8.13 7.26 1.91
CA HIS A 94 -6.82 6.69 1.67
C HIS A 94 -5.88 7.72 1.07
N THR A 95 -4.62 7.69 1.50
CA THR A 95 -3.52 8.42 0.85
C THR A 95 -2.87 7.50 -0.16
N PHE A 96 -2.85 7.93 -1.43
CA PHE A 96 -2.35 7.17 -2.57
C PHE A 96 -0.94 7.61 -2.97
N MET A 97 -0.13 6.63 -3.39
CA MET A 97 1.25 6.77 -3.87
C MET A 97 1.49 5.88 -5.08
N GLY A 98 2.53 6.20 -5.85
CA GLY A 98 2.92 5.41 -7.03
C GLY A 98 2.08 5.77 -8.24
N ASN A 99 1.23 4.86 -8.72
CA ASN A 99 0.39 5.13 -9.88
C ASN A 99 -0.51 6.35 -9.67
N ASP A 100 -0.40 7.35 -10.55
CA ASP A 100 -1.08 8.63 -10.42
C ASP A 100 -2.52 8.65 -10.94
N THR A 101 -3.03 7.49 -11.39
CA THR A 101 -4.41 7.30 -11.86
C THR A 101 -5.25 6.43 -10.95
N THR A 102 -4.71 5.96 -9.82
CA THR A 102 -5.41 5.07 -8.88
C THR A 102 -6.71 5.71 -8.38
N ASN A 103 -7.80 4.94 -8.41
CA ASN A 103 -9.13 5.25 -7.88
C ASN A 103 -9.96 3.95 -7.78
N ALA A 104 -11.21 4.02 -7.31
CA ALA A 104 -12.07 2.83 -7.13
C ALA A 104 -12.30 1.99 -8.40
N ASN A 105 -12.15 2.58 -9.59
CA ASN A 105 -12.31 1.89 -10.88
C ASN A 105 -11.01 1.32 -11.44
N SER A 106 -9.93 1.30 -10.66
CA SER A 106 -8.63 0.85 -11.15
C SER A 106 -8.64 -0.63 -11.53
N THR A 107 -8.12 -0.92 -12.71
CA THR A 107 -7.87 -2.26 -13.23
C THR A 107 -6.39 -2.42 -13.52
N THR A 108 -5.94 -3.66 -13.70
CA THR A 108 -4.57 -3.94 -14.14
C THR A 108 -4.25 -3.20 -15.45
N ALA A 109 -5.22 -3.12 -16.36
CA ALA A 109 -5.08 -2.41 -17.63
C ALA A 109 -4.96 -0.89 -17.44
N SER A 110 -5.82 -0.28 -16.63
CA SER A 110 -5.78 1.17 -16.38
C SER A 110 -4.49 1.58 -15.67
N LEU A 111 -4.04 0.80 -14.68
CA LEU A 111 -2.78 1.04 -13.99
C LEU A 111 -1.58 0.92 -14.95
N SER A 112 -1.56 -0.09 -15.83
CA SER A 112 -0.50 -0.25 -16.83
C SER A 112 -0.40 0.95 -17.80
N ALA A 113 -1.52 1.63 -18.07
CA ALA A 113 -1.59 2.79 -18.95
C ALA A 113 -1.35 4.14 -18.23
N GLY A 114 -1.59 4.21 -16.91
CA GLY A 114 -1.41 5.41 -16.09
C GLY A 114 0.05 5.75 -15.82
N GLY A 115 0.34 6.95 -15.31
CA GLY A 115 1.68 7.41 -14.95
C GLY A 115 2.17 6.84 -13.61
N THR A 116 3.33 7.32 -13.14
CA THR A 116 3.87 6.95 -11.82
C THR A 116 4.62 8.09 -11.16
N LYS A 117 4.51 8.15 -9.83
CA LYS A 117 5.32 8.98 -8.92
C LYS A 117 6.42 8.18 -8.22
N CYS A 118 6.65 6.94 -8.64
CA CYS A 118 7.78 6.14 -8.18
C CYS A 118 9.09 6.57 -8.84
N LEU A 119 10.19 6.44 -8.10
CA LEU A 119 11.54 6.67 -8.65
C LEU A 119 11.88 5.68 -9.77
N ALA A 120 11.34 4.46 -9.71
CA ALA A 120 11.41 3.49 -10.78
C ALA A 120 10.32 3.79 -11.83
N PRO A 121 10.66 4.25 -13.05
CA PRO A 121 9.66 4.69 -14.04
C PRO A 121 8.81 3.54 -14.61
N GLY A 122 9.29 2.30 -14.46
CA GLY A 122 8.56 1.09 -14.82
C GLY A 122 7.57 0.61 -13.76
N ASP A 123 7.63 1.13 -12.52
CA ASP A 123 6.69 0.76 -11.49
C ASP A 123 5.38 1.55 -11.65
N ARG A 124 4.35 0.86 -12.16
CA ARG A 124 2.99 1.38 -12.33
C ARG A 124 2.02 0.82 -11.29
N SER A 125 2.53 0.27 -10.20
CA SER A 125 1.71 -0.28 -9.12
C SER A 125 1.05 0.84 -8.32
N ALA A 126 -0.11 0.53 -7.76
CA ALA A 126 -0.83 1.40 -6.85
C ALA A 126 -0.49 1.01 -5.40
N TYR A 127 -0.17 2.00 -4.57
CA TYR A 127 0.06 1.81 -3.14
C TYR A 127 -0.77 2.82 -2.37
N TRP A 128 -1.42 2.39 -1.30
CA TRP A 128 -2.18 3.28 -0.44
C TRP A 128 -2.20 2.82 1.01
N MET A 129 -2.47 3.77 1.89
CA MET A 129 -2.66 3.56 3.32
C MET A 129 -3.76 4.48 3.82
N PRO A 130 -4.40 4.19 4.97
CA PRO A 130 -5.38 5.10 5.57
C PRO A 130 -4.81 6.50 5.74
N THR A 131 -5.55 7.52 5.32
CA THR A 131 -5.13 8.91 5.50
C THR A 131 -5.04 9.23 6.99
N LEU A 132 -3.89 9.75 7.42
CA LEU A 132 -3.69 10.17 8.80
C LEU A 132 -4.27 11.57 9.01
N TYR A 133 -4.99 11.75 10.11
CA TYR A 133 -5.51 13.05 10.54
C TYR A 133 -5.02 13.41 11.94
N ASN A 134 -4.70 14.70 12.13
CA ASN A 134 -4.56 15.33 13.44
C ASN A 134 -5.81 16.17 13.71
N GLY A 135 -6.79 15.57 14.39
CA GLY A 135 -8.14 16.15 14.48
C GLY A 135 -8.80 16.16 13.10
N ASN A 136 -9.07 17.35 12.56
CA ASN A 136 -9.64 17.51 11.21
C ASN A 136 -8.60 17.88 10.15
N GLU A 137 -7.33 17.99 10.54
CA GLU A 137 -6.23 18.35 9.64
C GLU A 137 -5.59 17.10 9.06
N GLU A 138 -5.55 17.01 7.74
CA GLU A 138 -4.90 15.93 7.00
C GLU A 138 -3.37 16.01 7.15
N VAL A 139 -2.72 14.89 7.49
CA VAL A 139 -1.28 14.80 7.65
C VAL A 139 -0.69 13.92 6.56
N ARG A 140 -0.07 14.54 5.55
CA ARG A 140 0.58 13.82 4.46
C ARG A 140 2.05 13.50 4.75
N PRO A 141 2.54 12.32 4.31
CA PRO A 141 3.97 12.06 4.25
C PRO A 141 4.70 13.08 3.36
N ILE A 142 5.92 13.45 3.76
CA ILE A 142 6.79 14.34 2.99
C ILE A 142 7.78 13.48 2.21
N GLY A 143 7.87 13.71 0.89
CA GLY A 143 8.79 13.02 0.00
C GLY A 143 8.37 11.59 -0.36
N PRO A 144 9.25 10.84 -1.04
CA PRO A 144 9.00 9.45 -1.41
C PRO A 144 8.87 8.55 -0.18
N GLN A 145 7.86 7.69 -0.18
CA GLN A 145 7.67 6.65 0.81
C GLN A 145 8.27 5.34 0.31
N THR A 146 8.89 4.58 1.21
CA THR A 146 9.45 3.26 0.88
C THR A 146 8.42 2.17 1.12
N ILE A 147 7.91 1.61 0.04
CA ILE A 147 7.10 0.39 0.04
C ILE A 147 8.04 -0.80 -0.10
N TYR A 148 7.90 -1.80 0.77
CA TYR A 148 8.77 -2.99 0.70
C TYR A 148 8.05 -4.27 1.12
N TYR A 149 8.44 -5.37 0.48
CA TYR A 149 8.10 -6.73 0.91
C TYR A 149 9.36 -7.55 1.04
N LYS A 150 9.56 -8.12 2.24
CA LYS A 150 10.66 -9.03 2.53
C LYS A 150 10.15 -10.45 2.35
N ALA A 151 10.57 -11.08 1.26
CA ALA A 151 10.47 -12.52 1.16
C ALA A 151 11.70 -13.08 1.88
N GLY A 152 11.55 -13.99 2.84
CA GLY A 152 12.66 -14.65 3.54
C GLY A 152 13.52 -15.56 2.63
N VAL A 153 13.65 -15.20 1.35
CA VAL A 153 14.31 -15.93 0.28
C VAL A 153 15.82 -15.71 0.43
N THR A 154 16.53 -16.79 0.75
CA THR A 154 17.99 -16.80 0.82
C THR A 154 18.60 -16.81 -0.58
N ASP A 155 18.03 -17.60 -1.49
CA ASP A 155 18.48 -17.70 -2.87
C ASP A 155 17.77 -16.72 -3.81
N TYR A 156 18.32 -15.52 -3.95
CA TYR A 156 17.78 -14.47 -4.83
C TYR A 156 17.64 -14.90 -6.31
N ARG A 157 18.35 -15.94 -6.76
CA ARG A 157 18.30 -16.42 -8.15
C ARG A 157 16.99 -17.16 -8.45
N THR A 158 16.24 -17.54 -7.42
CA THR A 158 14.93 -18.21 -7.55
C THR A 158 13.75 -17.25 -7.50
N VAL A 159 13.99 -15.96 -7.23
CA VAL A 159 12.94 -14.94 -7.21
C VAL A 159 12.31 -14.82 -8.60
N ARG A 160 10.99 -14.89 -8.64
CA ARG A 160 10.19 -14.67 -9.85
C ARG A 160 9.44 -13.33 -9.72
N PRO A 161 9.15 -12.64 -10.84
CA PRO A 161 8.30 -11.47 -10.81
C PRO A 161 6.94 -11.79 -10.18
N PHE A 162 6.38 -10.82 -9.44
CA PHE A 162 5.00 -10.91 -8.99
C PHE A 162 4.06 -11.12 -10.19
N PRO A 163 3.03 -11.97 -10.07
CA PRO A 163 1.99 -12.08 -11.07
C PRO A 163 1.39 -10.71 -11.37
N LYS A 164 1.06 -10.48 -12.65
CA LYS A 164 0.38 -9.27 -13.06
C LYS A 164 -1.02 -9.23 -12.43
N GLY A 165 -1.39 -8.09 -11.86
CA GLY A 165 -2.68 -7.94 -11.16
C GLY A 165 -2.70 -8.51 -9.73
N LEU A 166 -1.54 -8.83 -9.16
CA LEU A 166 -1.44 -9.21 -7.76
C LEU A 166 -2.02 -8.12 -6.85
N ARG A 167 -2.92 -8.53 -5.95
CA ARG A 167 -3.62 -7.67 -5.00
C ARG A 167 -3.31 -8.15 -3.58
N PHE A 168 -3.06 -7.21 -2.68
CA PHE A 168 -2.85 -7.51 -1.26
C PHE A 168 -3.57 -6.48 -0.41
N VAL A 169 -4.23 -6.97 0.64
CA VAL A 169 -4.75 -6.16 1.74
C VAL A 169 -4.03 -6.63 3.01
N VAL A 170 -3.51 -5.69 3.80
CA VAL A 170 -2.83 -5.98 5.06
C VAL A 170 -3.69 -5.47 6.21
N GLY A 171 -3.93 -6.34 7.20
CA GLY A 171 -4.84 -6.06 8.30
C GLY A 171 -6.29 -6.43 7.97
N SER A 172 -7.18 -6.26 8.96
CA SER A 172 -8.62 -6.39 8.76
C SER A 172 -9.25 -5.00 8.71
N PRO A 173 -10.08 -4.68 7.70
CA PRO A 173 -10.81 -3.41 7.65
C PRO A 173 -12.06 -3.37 8.55
N THR A 174 -12.29 -4.42 9.37
CA THR A 174 -13.51 -4.62 10.20
C THR A 174 -13.30 -4.37 11.69
#